data_AF-D1A7B0-F1
#
_entry.id   AF-D1A7B0-F1
#
_cell.length_a   1.000
_cell.length_b   1.000
_cell.length_c   1.000
_cell.angle_alpha   90.00
_cell.angle_beta   90.00
_cell.angle_gamma   90.00
#
_symmetry.space_group_name_H-M   'P 1'
#
loop_
_entity.id
_entity.type
_entity.pdbx_description
1 polymer ?
#
loop_
_entity_poly.entity_id
_entity_poly.type
_entity_poly.pdbx_seq_one_letter_code
_entity_poly.pdbx_strand_id
1 'polypeptide(L)'
;MPSLSQEKPFLLQRTAKRSPAAVVGAAVLVAVPLLWRGLGGVFGLLCALALAIGGAILLVRTLWYRLVIDADGIRHRGFGPESFTPWSEVTGITDPGPSGAVTVTRRGKPPLVLKLPPVPALGEPDPDELLTTMRELAGLPVPARPAPAGEKAAAKPYAGRPSRSALCWVIPVLLLSAAVMVFFFTSYSRISALGAVSVAYHTRLLLLLLLGRTEAGRAGLRNRTVFRDRRVPWSRVRHLEVVPTPFGRLVVAVSEESGRIALAAPREGLAARNGRLEADLAALIATAGRKVPVHPLPSRLRLLYVAISVACVLIPVTAEKPWLDPWWPSRHEATALPDACMATDQTAVRRLVPGSTPDHSSSMGSGVDRCRWSRPSAPFRGAELHYRLVSRIGDDGATERAIEEMRKYRGDGATSIPGLGDEALTKSAPLPSGINHVELWARRANVIVYVKYTGRSSVPVAETEMENLARHALDHIRLE
;
A
#
# COMPACT_ATOMS: atom_id res chain seq x y z
N MET A 1 47.50 -3.89 45.14
CA MET A 1 46.91 -3.20 43.98
C MET A 1 47.63 -3.64 42.72
N PRO A 2 47.07 -4.55 41.91
CA PRO A 2 47.42 -4.70 40.51
C PRO A 2 46.51 -3.78 39.67
N SER A 3 47.08 -3.08 38.70
CA SER A 3 46.37 -2.21 37.77
C SER A 3 45.42 -3.03 36.89
N LEU A 4 44.11 -2.82 37.05
CA LEU A 4 43.11 -3.24 36.08
C LEU A 4 43.44 -2.58 34.74
N SER A 5 43.97 -3.38 33.82
CA SER A 5 44.16 -3.00 32.43
C SER A 5 42.83 -2.50 31.86
N GLN A 6 42.89 -1.47 31.02
CA GLN A 6 41.79 -0.93 30.22
C GLN A 6 41.08 -2.04 29.43
N GLU A 7 40.15 -2.75 30.06
CA GLU A 7 39.21 -3.62 29.38
C GLU A 7 38.14 -2.75 28.72
N LYS A 8 37.87 -3.07 27.46
CA LYS A 8 36.92 -2.35 26.60
C LYS A 8 35.57 -2.21 27.31
N PRO A 9 34.91 -1.03 27.24
CA PRO A 9 33.59 -0.84 27.82
C PRO A 9 32.58 -1.85 27.24
N PHE A 10 31.83 -2.52 28.11
CA PHE A 10 30.79 -3.49 27.71
C PHE A 10 29.59 -2.75 27.09
N LEU A 11 29.57 -2.65 25.76
CA LEU A 11 28.50 -1.99 25.01
C LEU A 11 27.28 -2.92 24.85
N LEU A 12 26.43 -2.97 25.87
CA LEU A 12 25.17 -3.73 25.86
C LEU A 12 24.01 -2.93 25.21
N GLN A 13 24.07 -2.73 23.90
CA GLN A 13 23.09 -1.93 23.17
C GLN A 13 21.72 -2.65 23.08
N ARG A 14 20.78 -2.32 23.98
CA ARG A 14 19.45 -2.94 24.01
C ARG A 14 18.27 -1.99 23.81
N THR A 15 17.52 -2.24 22.74
CA THR A 15 16.17 -1.68 22.50
C THR A 15 15.12 -2.45 23.30
N ALA A 16 14.38 -1.80 24.22
CA ALA A 16 13.28 -2.44 24.96
C ALA A 16 11.93 -1.70 24.85
N LYS A 17 10.90 -2.54 24.60
CA LYS A 17 9.43 -2.41 24.65
C LYS A 17 8.71 -1.24 23.96
N ARG A 18 7.79 -1.64 23.08
CA ARG A 18 6.67 -0.85 22.54
C ARG A 18 5.66 -0.53 23.65
N SER A 19 5.17 0.71 23.64
CA SER A 19 3.95 1.14 24.31
C SER A 19 2.72 0.45 23.68
N PRO A 20 1.57 0.37 24.39
CA PRO A 20 0.31 -0.14 23.86
C PRO A 20 -0.20 0.58 22.59
N ALA A 21 0.39 1.72 22.23
CA ALA A 21 0.07 2.47 21.00
C ALA A 21 0.29 1.68 19.70
N ALA A 22 1.18 0.68 19.68
CA ALA A 22 1.42 -0.13 18.48
C ALA A 22 0.30 -1.13 18.18
N VAL A 23 -0.50 -1.51 19.18
CA VAL A 23 -1.70 -2.35 19.01
C VAL A 23 -2.87 -1.50 18.51
N VAL A 24 -2.96 -0.25 18.96
CA VAL A 24 -3.92 0.75 18.45
C VAL A 24 -3.65 1.04 16.97
N GLY A 25 -2.39 1.20 16.54
CA GLY A 25 -2.06 1.43 15.13
C GLY A 25 -2.47 0.30 14.16
N ALA A 26 -2.43 -0.96 14.61
CA ALA A 26 -2.85 -2.11 13.81
C ALA A 26 -4.38 -2.32 13.80
N ALA A 27 -5.06 -2.02 14.92
CA ALA A 27 -6.51 -2.07 14.99
C ALA A 27 -7.16 -0.94 14.16
N VAL A 28 -6.55 0.24 14.12
CA VAL A 28 -7.01 1.36 13.30
C VAL A 28 -6.82 1.08 11.80
N LEU A 29 -5.76 0.37 11.38
CA LEU A 29 -5.59 -0.06 9.97
C LEU A 29 -6.66 -1.03 9.47
N VAL A 30 -7.34 -1.76 10.36
CA VAL A 30 -8.47 -2.65 10.03
C VAL A 30 -9.82 -1.93 10.18
N ALA A 31 -9.91 -0.92 11.05
CA ALA A 31 -11.12 -0.12 11.25
C ALA A 31 -11.30 0.98 10.17
N VAL A 32 -10.23 1.48 9.56
CA VAL A 32 -10.30 2.51 8.51
C VAL A 32 -11.11 2.06 7.28
N PRO A 33 -10.98 0.83 6.76
CA PRO A 33 -11.86 0.31 5.70
C PRO A 33 -13.33 0.17 6.13
N LEU A 34 -13.59 -0.10 7.42
CA LEU A 34 -14.94 -0.30 7.96
C LEU A 34 -15.66 1.03 8.24
N LEU A 35 -14.91 2.08 8.62
CA LEU A 35 -15.41 3.46 8.76
C LEU A 35 -15.48 4.21 7.42
N TRP A 36 -14.86 3.68 6.35
CA TRP A 36 -14.77 4.27 5.01
C TRP A 36 -16.11 4.46 4.28
N ARG A 37 -17.17 3.79 4.73
CA ARG A 37 -18.52 3.98 4.17
C ARG A 37 -19.19 5.29 4.60
N GLY A 38 -18.66 6.02 5.59
CA GLY A 38 -19.37 7.15 6.21
C GLY A 38 -18.75 8.55 6.05
N LEU A 39 -17.43 8.68 5.85
CA LEU A 39 -16.74 9.98 5.94
C LEU A 39 -15.75 10.15 4.77
N GLY A 40 -16.02 11.14 3.91
CA GLY A 40 -15.40 11.35 2.58
C GLY A 40 -13.87 11.26 2.48
N GLY A 41 -13.41 10.89 1.28
CA GLY A 41 -12.08 10.34 0.97
C GLY A 41 -10.83 11.13 1.38
N VAL A 42 -10.93 12.43 1.68
CA VAL A 42 -9.79 13.24 2.17
C VAL A 42 -9.45 12.90 3.63
N PHE A 43 -10.45 12.62 4.46
CA PHE A 43 -10.24 12.30 5.88
C PHE A 43 -9.54 10.96 6.07
N GLY A 44 -9.89 9.97 5.24
CA GLY A 44 -9.25 8.66 5.22
C GLY A 44 -7.76 8.72 4.83
N LEU A 45 -7.41 9.58 3.86
CA LEU A 45 -6.02 9.81 3.45
C LEU A 45 -5.19 10.47 4.58
N LEU A 46 -5.73 11.50 5.23
CA LEU A 46 -5.07 12.17 6.35
C LEU A 46 -4.86 11.24 7.54
N CYS A 47 -5.83 10.38 7.84
CA CYS A 47 -5.69 9.34 8.87
C CYS A 47 -4.60 8.31 8.51
N ALA A 48 -4.55 7.84 7.26
CA ALA A 48 -3.53 6.89 6.82
C ALA A 48 -2.12 7.51 6.86
N LEU A 49 -1.97 8.77 6.43
CA LEU A 49 -0.71 9.51 6.45
C LEU A 49 -0.26 9.79 7.89
N ALA A 50 -1.17 10.22 8.77
CA ALA A 50 -0.89 10.46 10.19
C ALA A 50 -0.47 9.18 10.91
N LEU A 51 -1.05 8.03 10.57
CA LEU A 51 -0.67 6.73 11.11
C LEU A 51 0.68 6.26 10.58
N ALA A 52 1.00 6.51 9.31
CA ALA A 52 2.30 6.20 8.72
C ALA A 52 3.42 7.06 9.35
N ILE A 53 3.18 8.36 9.51
CA ILE A 53 4.12 9.31 10.16
C ILE A 53 4.26 8.98 11.65
N GLY A 54 3.16 8.74 12.36
CA GLY A 54 3.18 8.32 13.76
C GLY A 54 3.90 6.98 13.96
N GLY A 55 3.71 6.04 13.03
CA GLY A 55 4.44 4.78 12.96
C GLY A 55 5.94 4.97 12.75
N ALA A 56 6.33 5.84 11.81
CA ALA A 56 7.74 6.15 11.52
C ALA A 56 8.43 6.84 12.70
N ILE A 57 7.78 7.83 13.35
CA ILE A 57 8.30 8.52 14.53
C ILE A 57 8.47 7.53 15.70
N LEU A 58 7.50 6.66 15.95
CA LEU A 58 7.62 5.61 16.97
C LEU A 58 8.74 4.61 16.66
N LEU A 59 9.02 4.34 15.38
CA LEU A 59 10.07 3.44 14.93
C LEU A 59 11.46 4.07 15.09
N VAL A 60 11.62 5.35 14.77
CA VAL A 60 12.84 6.13 15.06
C VAL A 60 13.07 6.25 16.56
N ARG A 61 12.01 6.48 17.35
CA ARG A 61 12.09 6.65 18.80
C ARG A 61 12.37 5.34 19.57
N THR A 62 11.98 4.19 19.03
CA THR A 62 12.31 2.86 19.61
C THR A 62 13.75 2.41 19.32
N LEU A 63 14.43 3.04 18.35
CA LEU A 63 15.85 2.82 18.07
C LEU A 63 16.79 3.56 19.05
N TRP A 64 16.26 4.45 19.90
CA TRP A 64 17.04 5.35 20.77
C TRP A 64 17.24 4.85 22.22
N TYR A 65 16.70 3.67 22.57
CA TYR A 65 16.94 3.08 23.89
C TYR A 65 18.38 2.52 23.94
N ARG A 66 19.23 3.09 24.79
CA ARG A 66 20.64 2.70 24.94
C ARG A 66 20.92 2.42 26.40
N LEU A 67 21.37 1.19 26.69
CA LEU A 67 21.92 0.79 27.97
C LEU A 67 23.43 0.63 27.76
N VAL A 68 24.25 1.21 28.61
CA VAL A 68 25.70 1.00 28.63
C VAL A 68 26.08 0.66 30.06
N ILE A 69 26.82 -0.43 30.22
CA ILE A 69 27.35 -0.87 31.51
C ILE A 69 28.87 -0.80 31.37
N ASP A 70 29.49 0.09 32.13
CA ASP A 70 30.94 0.31 32.07
C ASP A 70 31.55 0.27 33.49
N ALA A 71 32.85 0.50 33.59
CA ALA A 71 33.56 0.49 34.87
C ALA A 71 33.08 1.61 35.83
N ASP A 72 32.46 2.66 35.30
CA ASP A 72 32.02 3.83 36.09
C ASP A 72 30.58 3.64 36.60
N GLY A 73 29.74 2.92 35.86
CA GLY A 73 28.37 2.61 36.28
C GLY A 73 27.44 2.13 35.17
N ILE A 74 26.15 2.36 35.39
CA ILE A 74 25.07 2.01 34.48
C ILE A 74 24.51 3.30 33.87
N ARG A 75 24.69 3.49 32.56
CA ARG A 75 24.04 4.54 31.79
C ARG A 75 22.81 3.98 31.10
N HIS A 76 21.67 4.59 31.37
CA HIS A 76 20.40 4.21 30.77
C HIS A 76 19.73 5.43 30.14
N ARG A 77 19.49 5.36 28.84
CA ARG A 77 18.70 6.33 28.09
C ARG A 77 17.38 5.70 27.67
N GLY A 78 16.31 6.13 28.35
CA GLY A 78 14.94 5.71 28.11
C GLY A 78 14.08 6.77 27.42
N PHE A 79 12.85 6.98 27.90
CA PHE A 79 11.93 8.01 27.40
C PHE A 79 12.28 9.45 27.87
N GLY A 80 13.26 9.61 28.77
CA GLY A 80 13.71 10.90 29.33
C GLY A 80 15.22 11.17 29.12
N PRO A 81 15.79 12.17 29.82
CA PRO A 81 17.23 12.44 29.78
C PRO A 81 18.03 11.21 30.22
N GLU A 82 19.26 11.10 29.72
CA GLU A 82 20.16 10.01 30.06
C GLU A 82 20.38 9.98 31.58
N SER A 83 20.11 8.83 32.19
CA SER A 83 20.30 8.62 33.62
C SER A 83 21.56 7.80 33.84
N PHE A 84 22.47 8.31 34.67
CA PHE A 84 23.67 7.61 35.09
C PHE A 84 23.52 7.15 36.54
N THR A 85 23.85 5.89 36.79
CA THR A 85 23.90 5.30 38.14
C THR A 85 25.32 4.79 38.36
N PRO A 86 26.16 5.48 39.16
CA PRO A 86 27.49 4.98 39.51
C PRO A 86 27.37 3.72 40.37
N TRP A 87 28.38 2.83 40.33
CA TRP A 87 28.36 1.59 41.10
C TRP A 87 28.26 1.82 42.62
N SER A 88 28.80 2.93 43.13
CA SER A 88 28.71 3.33 44.54
C SER A 88 27.27 3.60 45.02
N GLU A 89 26.34 3.87 44.10
CA GLU A 89 24.91 4.04 44.40
C GLU A 89 24.13 2.72 44.33
N VAL A 90 24.72 1.63 43.84
CA VAL A 90 24.06 0.33 43.73
C VAL A 90 24.14 -0.39 45.07
N THR A 91 22.99 -0.67 45.68
CA THR A 91 22.90 -1.31 47.00
C THR A 91 22.48 -2.77 46.95
N GLY A 92 22.09 -3.27 45.78
CA GLY A 92 21.64 -4.64 45.62
C GLY A 92 21.28 -4.98 44.17
N ILE A 93 21.46 -6.26 43.82
CA ILE A 93 21.16 -6.81 42.49
C ILE A 93 20.47 -8.16 42.70
N THR A 94 19.18 -8.24 42.36
CA THR A 94 18.40 -9.48 42.48
C THR A 94 18.79 -10.48 41.40
N ASP A 95 18.75 -11.78 41.72
CA ASP A 95 18.85 -12.81 40.69
C ASP A 95 17.72 -12.68 39.65
N PRO A 96 17.98 -13.09 38.40
CA PRO A 96 16.99 -13.03 37.34
C PRO A 96 15.82 -13.98 37.67
N GLY A 97 14.64 -13.42 37.91
CA GLY A 97 13.42 -14.23 38.04
C GLY A 97 13.05 -14.94 36.73
N PRO A 98 11.97 -15.75 36.68
CA PRO A 98 11.53 -16.47 35.48
C PRO A 98 11.23 -15.58 34.26
N SER A 99 11.09 -14.27 34.48
CA SER A 99 10.91 -13.26 33.42
C SER A 99 12.22 -12.73 32.83
N GLY A 100 13.38 -13.11 33.39
CA GLY A 100 14.71 -12.56 33.08
C GLY A 100 14.90 -11.12 33.55
N ALA A 101 14.07 -10.64 34.48
CA ALA A 101 14.18 -9.31 35.06
C ALA A 101 15.12 -9.34 36.27
N VAL A 102 16.06 -8.41 36.28
CA VAL A 102 17.02 -8.14 37.34
C VAL A 102 16.74 -6.75 37.86
N THR A 103 16.55 -6.65 39.16
CA THR A 103 16.27 -5.38 39.82
C THR A 103 17.55 -4.89 40.46
N VAL A 104 18.03 -3.73 40.02
CA VAL A 104 19.17 -3.03 40.59
C VAL A 104 18.61 -1.99 41.56
N THR A 105 18.77 -2.23 42.87
CA THR A 105 18.38 -1.27 43.90
C THR A 105 19.42 -0.17 44.03
N ARG A 106 18.94 1.08 44.14
CA ARG A 106 19.79 2.28 44.12
C ARG A 106 19.56 3.10 45.38
N ARG A 107 20.62 3.67 45.95
CA ARG A 107 20.55 4.52 47.13
C ARG A 107 19.79 5.81 46.81
N GLY A 108 18.70 6.08 47.52
CA GLY A 108 17.91 7.30 47.37
C GLY A 108 17.19 7.46 46.02
N LYS A 109 17.15 6.42 45.18
CA LYS A 109 16.53 6.43 43.84
C LYS A 109 15.62 5.20 43.67
N PRO A 110 14.57 5.28 42.83
CA PRO A 110 13.74 4.12 42.53
C PRO A 110 14.57 2.97 41.93
N PRO A 111 14.21 1.70 42.16
CA PRO A 111 14.94 0.56 41.62
C PRO A 111 14.93 0.56 40.09
N LEU A 112 16.07 0.21 39.50
CA LEU A 112 16.22 0.09 38.05
C LEU A 112 15.98 -1.37 37.66
N VAL A 113 14.89 -1.63 36.93
CA VAL A 113 14.59 -2.97 36.42
C VAL A 113 15.28 -3.16 35.08
N LEU A 114 16.36 -3.93 35.09
CA LEU A 114 17.05 -4.40 33.90
C LEU A 114 16.41 -5.70 33.45
N LYS A 115 16.27 -5.89 32.14
CA LYS A 115 15.84 -7.18 31.60
C LYS A 115 17.03 -7.80 30.91
N LEU A 116 17.57 -8.87 31.48
CA LEU A 116 18.67 -9.61 30.89
C LEU A 116 18.13 -10.62 29.85
N PRO A 117 18.87 -10.84 28.74
CA PRO A 117 18.59 -12.00 27.89
C PRO A 117 18.77 -13.29 28.69
N PRO A 118 17.97 -14.34 28.44
CA PRO A 118 18.38 -15.70 28.82
C PRO A 118 19.40 -16.30 27.84
N VAL A 119 19.71 -15.60 26.73
CA VAL A 119 20.69 -16.01 25.71
C VAL A 119 21.49 -14.77 25.30
N PRO A 120 22.81 -14.70 25.57
CA PRO A 120 23.63 -13.56 25.21
C PRO A 120 23.73 -13.44 23.68
N ALA A 121 23.79 -12.20 23.16
CA ALA A 121 24.11 -12.02 21.75
C ALA A 121 25.58 -12.44 21.49
N LEU A 122 25.92 -12.75 20.23
CA LEU A 122 27.29 -13.14 19.88
C LEU A 122 28.29 -12.02 20.27
N GLY A 123 29.19 -12.29 21.22
CA GLY A 123 30.15 -11.33 21.76
C GLY A 123 29.68 -10.56 23.00
N GLU A 124 28.48 -10.82 23.51
CA GLU A 124 28.04 -10.35 24.83
C GLU A 124 28.38 -11.41 25.90
N PRO A 125 28.78 -11.01 27.12
CA PRO A 125 29.02 -11.93 28.23
C PRO A 125 27.74 -12.69 28.61
N ASP A 126 27.92 -13.89 29.14
CA ASP A 126 26.82 -14.71 29.65
C ASP A 126 26.02 -13.91 30.71
N PRO A 127 24.68 -14.01 30.80
CA PRO A 127 23.90 -13.20 31.76
C PRO A 127 24.35 -13.41 33.20
N ASP A 128 24.79 -14.63 33.53
CA ASP A 128 25.32 -14.97 34.86
C ASP A 128 26.73 -14.41 35.08
N GLU A 129 27.55 -14.37 34.02
CA GLU A 129 28.87 -13.72 34.03
C GLU A 129 28.72 -12.21 34.20
N LEU A 130 27.83 -11.58 33.42
CA LEU A 130 27.49 -10.17 33.54
C LEU A 130 26.96 -9.84 34.94
N LEU A 131 26.09 -10.67 35.52
CA LEU A 131 25.58 -10.46 36.88
C LEU A 131 26.68 -10.57 37.93
N THR A 132 27.59 -11.51 37.75
CA THR A 132 28.79 -11.65 38.58
C THR A 132 29.64 -10.38 38.49
N THR A 133 29.96 -9.91 37.28
CA THR A 133 30.72 -8.67 37.06
C THR A 133 30.01 -7.45 37.65
N MET A 134 28.69 -7.33 37.49
CA MET A 134 27.92 -6.22 38.07
C MET A 134 27.94 -6.25 39.60
N ARG A 135 27.94 -7.43 40.23
CA ARG A 135 28.04 -7.59 41.70
C ARG A 135 29.44 -7.24 42.19
N GLU A 136 30.48 -7.69 41.48
CA GLU A 136 31.87 -7.35 41.77
C GLU A 136 32.12 -5.85 41.69
N LEU A 137 31.68 -5.19 40.60
CA LEU A 137 31.81 -3.75 40.42
C LEU A 137 31.03 -2.94 41.48
N ALA A 138 29.90 -3.47 41.95
CA ALA A 138 29.10 -2.88 43.03
C ALA A 138 29.60 -3.21 44.45
N GLY A 139 30.64 -4.05 44.60
CA GLY A 139 31.12 -4.50 45.91
C GLY A 139 30.13 -5.39 46.67
N LEU A 140 29.24 -6.11 45.97
CA LEU A 140 28.22 -6.99 46.53
C LEU A 140 28.71 -8.45 46.65
N PRO A 141 28.13 -9.26 47.56
CA PRO A 141 28.49 -10.68 47.69
C PRO A 141 28.22 -11.46 46.39
N VAL A 142 29.21 -12.22 45.93
CA VAL A 142 29.11 -13.09 44.74
C VAL A 142 28.75 -14.52 45.21
N PRO A 143 27.62 -15.09 44.78
CA PRO A 143 27.28 -16.47 45.12
C PRO A 143 28.29 -17.46 44.50
N ALA A 144 28.61 -18.53 45.22
CA ALA A 144 29.56 -19.55 44.77
C ALA A 144 29.11 -20.19 43.45
N ARG A 145 30.03 -20.25 42.47
CA ARG A 145 29.80 -20.80 41.12
C ARG A 145 29.37 -22.28 41.22
N PRO A 146 28.21 -22.69 40.69
CA PRO A 146 27.91 -24.11 40.56
C PRO A 146 28.92 -24.75 39.61
N ALA A 147 29.41 -25.95 39.96
CA ALA A 147 30.42 -26.69 39.21
C ALA A 147 30.01 -26.86 37.72
N PRO A 148 30.95 -26.78 36.77
CA PRO A 148 30.64 -26.91 35.35
C PRO A 148 30.10 -28.31 35.07
N ALA A 149 28.82 -28.40 34.72
CA ALA A 149 28.21 -29.62 34.22
C ALA A 149 28.85 -29.96 32.87
N GLY A 150 29.72 -30.99 32.86
CA GLY A 150 30.17 -31.77 31.71
C GLY A 150 30.33 -30.99 30.40
N GLU A 151 31.57 -30.61 30.09
CA GLU A 151 31.99 -29.90 28.88
C GLU A 151 31.81 -30.77 27.62
N LYS A 152 30.56 -30.94 27.17
CA LYS A 152 30.28 -31.18 25.74
C LYS A 152 30.36 -29.83 25.06
N ALA A 153 31.38 -29.66 24.21
CA ALA A 153 31.65 -28.49 23.37
C ALA A 153 30.35 -27.75 23.04
N ALA A 154 30.21 -26.54 23.60
CA ALA A 154 28.99 -25.77 23.49
C ALA A 154 28.71 -25.46 22.01
N ALA A 155 27.65 -26.07 21.46
CA ALA A 155 27.20 -25.77 20.11
C ALA A 155 26.98 -24.26 19.99
N LYS A 156 27.70 -23.63 19.04
CA LYS A 156 27.69 -22.19 18.84
C LYS A 156 26.25 -21.69 18.66
N PRO A 157 25.81 -20.65 19.38
CA PRO A 157 24.45 -20.13 19.26
C PRO A 157 24.19 -19.62 17.84
N TYR A 158 22.99 -19.88 17.32
CA TYR A 158 22.57 -19.46 15.99
C TYR A 158 21.94 -18.07 16.07
N ALA A 159 22.35 -17.17 15.17
CA ALA A 159 21.76 -15.85 15.01
C ALA A 159 21.61 -15.51 13.53
N GLY A 160 20.43 -15.78 12.98
CA GLY A 160 20.11 -15.53 11.58
C GLY A 160 19.37 -14.22 11.35
N ARG A 161 19.67 -13.56 10.24
CA ARG A 161 18.88 -12.46 9.67
C ARG A 161 18.40 -12.83 8.27
N PRO A 162 17.24 -12.33 7.83
CA PRO A 162 16.80 -12.49 6.46
C PRO A 162 17.83 -11.90 5.48
N SER A 163 17.96 -12.50 4.29
CA SER A 163 18.77 -11.91 3.24
C SER A 163 18.20 -10.56 2.80
N ARG A 164 19.07 -9.55 2.73
CA ARG A 164 18.71 -8.22 2.20
C ARG A 164 18.67 -8.17 0.67
N SER A 165 19.12 -9.22 -0.01
CA SER A 165 19.06 -9.26 -1.49
C SER A 165 17.64 -9.14 -2.01
N ALA A 166 16.62 -9.58 -1.26
CA ALA A 166 15.23 -9.43 -1.65
C ALA A 166 14.76 -7.95 -1.71
N LEU A 167 15.49 -7.01 -1.09
CA LEU A 167 15.15 -5.58 -1.14
C LEU A 167 15.20 -5.03 -2.57
N CYS A 168 16.03 -5.60 -3.46
CA CYS A 168 16.18 -5.11 -4.83
C CYS A 168 14.88 -5.21 -5.64
N TRP A 169 13.97 -6.13 -5.29
CA TRP A 169 12.67 -6.28 -5.96
C TRP A 169 11.50 -5.84 -5.07
N VAL A 170 11.59 -5.99 -3.74
CA VAL A 170 10.51 -5.58 -2.83
C VAL A 170 10.26 -4.08 -2.90
N ILE A 171 11.31 -3.25 -3.00
CA ILE A 171 11.16 -1.79 -3.05
C ILE A 171 10.48 -1.35 -4.36
N PRO A 172 10.95 -1.77 -5.57
CA PRO A 172 10.24 -1.44 -6.81
C PRO A 172 8.77 -1.90 -6.82
N VAL A 173 8.47 -3.11 -6.35
CA VAL A 173 7.10 -3.63 -6.33
C VAL A 173 6.22 -2.85 -5.36
N LEU A 174 6.76 -2.42 -4.21
CA LEU A 174 6.05 -1.56 -3.26
C LEU A 174 5.69 -0.21 -3.90
N LEU A 175 6.64 0.43 -4.60
CA LEU A 175 6.42 1.71 -5.29
C LEU A 175 5.37 1.56 -6.40
N LEU A 176 5.47 0.52 -7.22
CA LEU A 176 4.47 0.22 -8.25
C LEU A 176 3.08 0.00 -7.64
N SER A 177 2.99 -0.75 -6.54
CA SER A 177 1.72 -1.01 -5.85
C SER A 177 1.11 0.27 -5.30
N ALA A 178 1.93 1.19 -4.79
CA ALA A 178 1.48 2.50 -4.33
C ALA A 178 1.01 3.38 -5.48
N ALA A 179 1.71 3.37 -6.63
CA ALA A 179 1.29 4.09 -7.83
C ALA A 179 -0.06 3.59 -8.35
N VAL A 180 -0.24 2.27 -8.45
CA VAL A 180 -1.53 1.65 -8.83
C VAL A 180 -2.63 2.04 -7.85
N MET A 181 -2.36 1.96 -6.55
CA MET A 181 -3.33 2.36 -5.54
C MET A 181 -3.78 3.82 -5.71
N VAL A 182 -2.85 4.75 -5.94
CA VAL A 182 -3.13 6.19 -6.08
C VAL A 182 -3.83 6.50 -7.40
N PHE A 183 -3.35 5.96 -8.52
CA PHE A 183 -3.90 6.25 -9.85
C PHE A 183 -5.36 5.81 -9.96
N PHE A 184 -5.68 4.64 -9.40
CA PHE A 184 -7.02 4.06 -9.47
C PHE A 184 -7.93 4.43 -8.28
N PHE A 185 -7.44 5.29 -7.38
CA PHE A 185 -8.15 5.67 -6.16
C PHE A 185 -9.40 6.50 -6.45
N THR A 186 -9.30 7.43 -7.41
CA THR A 186 -10.38 8.35 -7.77
C THR A 186 -11.62 7.62 -8.31
N SER A 187 -11.42 6.45 -8.92
CA SER A 187 -12.50 5.62 -9.48
C SER A 187 -13.08 4.60 -8.49
N TYR A 188 -12.62 4.57 -7.22
CA TYR A 188 -13.04 3.59 -6.20
C TYR A 188 -13.01 2.12 -6.68
N SER A 189 -12.06 1.81 -7.55
CA SER A 189 -11.96 0.52 -8.23
C SER A 189 -11.47 -0.60 -7.30
N ARG A 190 -11.84 -1.84 -7.61
CA ARG A 190 -11.28 -3.08 -7.03
C ARG A 190 -9.78 -3.18 -7.31
N ILE A 191 -9.29 -2.62 -8.42
CA ILE A 191 -7.86 -2.48 -8.71
C ILE A 191 -7.15 -1.64 -7.63
N SER A 192 -7.75 -0.55 -7.15
CA SER A 192 -7.16 0.25 -6.06
C SER A 192 -7.07 -0.53 -4.75
N ALA A 193 -8.07 -1.35 -4.43
CA ALA A 193 -8.06 -2.24 -3.26
C ALA A 193 -6.96 -3.30 -3.34
N LEU A 194 -6.72 -3.87 -4.53
CA LEU A 194 -5.60 -4.78 -4.79
C LEU A 194 -4.25 -4.07 -4.56
N GLY A 195 -4.13 -2.83 -5.03
CA GLY A 195 -2.98 -1.95 -4.75
C GLY A 195 -2.73 -1.79 -3.25
N ALA A 196 -3.77 -1.48 -2.46
CA ALA A 196 -3.67 -1.31 -1.02
C ALA A 196 -3.24 -2.61 -0.29
N VAL A 197 -3.81 -3.76 -0.65
CA VAL A 197 -3.41 -5.07 -0.09
C VAL A 197 -1.95 -5.37 -0.42
N SER A 198 -1.53 -5.09 -1.66
CA SER A 198 -0.15 -5.26 -2.10
C SER A 198 0.80 -4.35 -1.32
N VAL A 199 0.46 -3.07 -1.12
CA VAL A 199 1.26 -2.12 -0.32
C VAL A 199 1.42 -2.64 1.11
N ALA A 200 0.34 -3.09 1.75
CA ALA A 200 0.39 -3.63 3.11
C ALA A 200 1.29 -4.87 3.21
N TYR A 201 1.17 -5.79 2.24
CA TYR A 201 2.01 -6.99 2.16
C TYR A 201 3.50 -6.65 1.99
N HIS A 202 3.83 -5.81 1.01
CA HIS A 202 5.22 -5.47 0.68
C HIS A 202 5.87 -4.60 1.77
N THR A 203 5.11 -3.71 2.41
CA THR A 203 5.59 -2.95 3.58
C THR A 203 5.93 -3.89 4.74
N ARG A 204 5.04 -4.85 5.04
CA ARG A 204 5.32 -5.86 6.06
C ARG A 204 6.56 -6.69 5.72
N LEU A 205 6.72 -7.09 4.45
CA LEU A 205 7.88 -7.85 4.00
C LEU A 205 9.17 -7.02 4.10
N LEU A 206 9.16 -5.76 3.65
CA LEU A 206 10.26 -4.82 3.76
C LEU A 206 10.72 -4.68 5.22
N LEU A 207 9.79 -4.40 6.14
CA LEU A 207 10.08 -4.29 7.57
C LEU A 207 10.63 -5.60 8.14
N LEU A 208 10.15 -6.75 7.64
CA LEU A 208 10.61 -8.06 8.07
C LEU A 208 12.03 -8.35 7.60
N LEU A 209 12.41 -7.94 6.39
CA LEU A 209 13.77 -8.05 5.86
C LEU A 209 14.76 -7.14 6.60
N LEU A 210 14.30 -5.96 7.03
CA LEU A 210 15.15 -4.99 7.73
C LEU A 210 15.31 -5.31 9.23
N LEU A 211 14.24 -5.75 9.89
CA LEU A 211 14.17 -5.85 11.36
C LEU A 211 14.02 -7.30 11.87
N GLY A 212 13.75 -8.25 10.99
CA GLY A 212 13.55 -9.64 11.35
C GLY A 212 14.84 -10.29 11.87
N ARG A 213 14.72 -11.07 12.94
CA ARG A 213 15.84 -11.82 13.51
C ARG A 213 15.36 -13.11 14.13
N THR A 214 16.12 -14.18 13.93
CA THR A 214 15.90 -15.45 14.64
C THR A 214 17.18 -15.84 15.35
N GLU A 215 17.07 -16.04 16.66
CA GLU A 215 18.14 -16.45 17.54
C GLU A 215 17.79 -17.83 18.11
N ALA A 216 18.76 -18.72 18.23
CA ALA A 216 18.57 -20.02 18.85
C ALA A 216 19.78 -20.41 19.68
N GLY A 217 19.50 -20.98 20.85
CA GLY A 217 20.50 -21.58 21.73
C GLY A 217 19.94 -22.87 22.34
N ARG A 218 20.66 -23.46 23.30
CA ARG A 218 20.25 -24.71 23.95
C ARG A 218 18.86 -24.63 24.60
N ALA A 219 18.50 -23.46 25.14
CA ALA A 219 17.22 -23.25 25.82
C ALA A 219 16.01 -23.15 24.86
N GLY A 220 16.20 -22.80 23.59
CA GLY A 220 15.10 -22.62 22.65
C GLY A 220 15.34 -21.64 21.51
N LEU A 221 14.23 -21.32 20.85
CA LEU A 221 14.11 -20.39 19.73
C LEU A 221 13.58 -19.04 20.23
N ARG A 222 14.18 -17.95 19.76
CA ARG A 222 13.61 -16.61 19.81
C ARG A 222 13.44 -16.07 18.41
N ASN A 223 12.21 -15.76 18.05
CA ASN A 223 11.85 -15.25 16.74
C ASN A 223 11.28 -13.85 16.86
N ARG A 224 12.03 -12.86 16.40
CA ARG A 224 11.61 -11.46 16.31
C ARG A 224 11.19 -11.15 14.89
N THR A 225 9.90 -10.92 14.72
CA THR A 225 9.30 -10.36 13.50
C THR A 225 8.88 -8.91 13.74
N VAL A 226 8.39 -8.23 12.70
CA VAL A 226 7.97 -6.82 12.75
C VAL A 226 6.96 -6.54 13.88
N PHE A 227 6.03 -7.45 14.11
CA PHE A 227 4.92 -7.24 15.04
C PHE A 227 4.96 -8.16 16.27
N ARG A 228 5.77 -9.22 16.25
CA ARG A 228 5.77 -10.25 17.29
C ARG A 228 7.19 -10.70 17.63
N ASP A 229 7.52 -10.72 18.92
CA ASP A 229 8.68 -11.41 19.49
C ASP A 229 8.14 -12.65 20.19
N ARG A 230 8.46 -13.84 19.67
CA ARG A 230 8.04 -15.12 20.23
C ARG A 230 9.25 -15.90 20.73
N ARG A 231 9.10 -16.53 21.89
CA ARG A 231 10.09 -17.43 22.47
C ARG A 231 9.46 -18.80 22.62
N VAL A 232 10.15 -19.83 22.15
CA VAL A 232 9.66 -21.21 22.20
C VAL A 232 10.82 -22.12 22.62
N PRO A 233 10.71 -22.82 23.76
CA PRO A 233 11.72 -23.79 24.15
C PRO A 233 11.75 -24.98 23.17
N TRP A 234 12.92 -25.57 22.94
CA TRP A 234 13.08 -26.69 22.00
C TRP A 234 12.25 -27.92 22.37
N SER A 235 11.93 -28.10 23.66
CA SER A 235 11.02 -29.13 24.15
C SER A 235 9.60 -29.00 23.59
N ARG A 236 9.16 -27.77 23.28
CA ARG A 236 7.83 -27.49 22.72
C ARG A 236 7.81 -27.42 21.20
N VAL A 237 8.95 -27.58 20.53
CA VAL A 237 9.05 -27.62 19.07
C VAL A 237 8.95 -29.08 18.63
N ARG A 238 7.86 -29.43 17.94
CA ARG A 238 7.65 -30.79 17.39
C ARG A 238 8.56 -31.03 16.20
N HIS A 239 8.49 -30.13 15.22
CA HIS A 239 9.21 -30.23 13.96
C HIS A 239 9.38 -28.85 13.31
N LEU A 240 10.27 -28.77 12.34
CA LEU A 240 10.44 -27.62 11.46
C LEU A 240 9.89 -27.94 10.08
N GLU A 241 9.22 -26.97 9.47
CA GLU A 241 8.66 -27.09 8.12
C GLU A 241 9.35 -26.10 7.19
N VAL A 242 9.79 -26.58 6.02
CA VAL A 242 10.28 -25.71 4.95
C VAL A 242 9.13 -25.46 3.99
N VAL A 243 8.55 -24.26 4.06
CA VAL A 243 7.36 -23.88 3.29
C VAL A 243 7.79 -23.14 2.02
N PRO A 244 7.40 -23.63 0.82
CA PRO A 244 7.59 -22.88 -0.41
C PRO A 244 6.61 -21.70 -0.46
N THR A 245 7.11 -20.57 -0.94
CA THR A 245 6.33 -19.34 -1.19
C THR A 245 6.53 -18.94 -2.66
N PRO A 246 5.69 -18.05 -3.23
CA PRO A 246 5.91 -17.52 -4.57
C PRO A 246 7.34 -16.98 -4.76
N PHE A 247 7.86 -16.33 -3.72
CA PHE A 247 9.11 -15.57 -3.74
C PHE A 247 10.31 -16.29 -3.11
N GLY A 248 10.21 -17.60 -2.83
CA GLY A 248 11.30 -18.39 -2.26
C GLY A 248 10.84 -19.40 -1.22
N ARG A 249 11.61 -19.59 -0.14
CA ARG A 249 11.34 -20.58 0.92
C ARG A 249 11.50 -19.95 2.30
N LEU A 250 10.65 -20.36 3.24
CA LEU A 250 10.79 -19.96 4.65
C LEU A 250 10.68 -21.15 5.58
N VAL A 251 11.26 -21.03 6.77
CA VAL A 251 11.14 -22.05 7.81
C VAL A 251 10.03 -21.67 8.81
N VAL A 252 9.16 -22.62 9.11
CA VAL A 252 8.12 -22.52 10.13
C VAL A 252 8.46 -23.50 11.26
N ALA A 253 8.52 -23.00 12.49
CA ALA A 253 8.57 -23.87 13.66
C ALA A 253 7.15 -24.26 14.07
N VAL A 254 6.86 -25.56 14.14
CA VAL A 254 5.59 -26.08 14.63
C VAL A 254 5.71 -26.42 16.10
N SER A 255 4.97 -25.69 16.92
CA SER A 255 4.95 -25.84 18.37
C SER A 255 3.61 -26.38 18.85
N GLU A 256 3.63 -27.21 19.90
CA GLU A 256 2.41 -27.80 20.48
C GLU A 256 1.43 -26.74 20.98
N GLU A 257 1.93 -25.76 21.73
CA GLU A 257 1.09 -24.73 22.35
C GLU A 257 0.88 -23.50 21.46
N SER A 258 1.92 -23.10 20.73
CA SER A 258 1.93 -21.83 19.99
C SER A 258 1.52 -21.96 18.52
N GLY A 259 1.23 -23.18 18.08
CA GLY A 259 0.91 -23.54 16.70
C GLY A 259 2.09 -23.29 15.75
N ARG A 260 1.79 -22.83 14.54
CA ARG A 260 2.77 -22.54 13.49
C ARG A 260 3.40 -21.16 13.65
N ILE A 261 4.73 -21.11 13.71
CA ILE A 261 5.51 -19.86 13.85
C ILE A 261 6.45 -19.71 12.67
N ALA A 262 6.12 -18.81 11.75
CA ALA A 262 7.03 -18.45 10.66
C ALA A 262 8.27 -17.73 11.22
N LEU A 263 9.43 -18.37 11.12
CA LEU A 263 10.71 -17.82 11.56
C LEU A 263 11.13 -16.68 10.63
N ALA A 264 11.73 -15.62 11.17
CA ALA A 264 12.29 -14.52 10.38
C ALA A 264 13.51 -14.99 9.57
N ALA A 265 14.31 -15.89 10.12
CA ALA A 265 15.39 -16.62 9.48
C ALA A 265 15.44 -18.07 10.02
N PRO A 266 15.89 -19.06 9.26
CA PRO A 266 16.47 -18.93 7.93
C PRO A 266 15.38 -18.85 6.83
N ARG A 267 15.69 -18.09 5.78
CA ARG A 267 14.80 -17.83 4.64
C ARG A 267 15.58 -17.61 3.37
N GLU A 268 14.98 -17.99 2.26
CA GLU A 268 15.55 -17.84 0.93
C GLU A 268 14.59 -17.04 0.05
N GLY A 269 15.11 -16.04 -0.66
CA GLY A 269 14.40 -15.32 -1.70
C GLY A 269 14.72 -15.87 -3.10
N LEU A 270 13.92 -15.53 -4.10
CA LEU A 270 14.13 -15.88 -5.52
C LEU A 270 15.57 -15.67 -6.01
N ALA A 271 16.19 -14.54 -5.63
CA ALA A 271 17.53 -14.14 -6.04
C ALA A 271 18.67 -14.66 -5.14
N ALA A 272 18.39 -15.51 -4.14
CA ALA A 272 19.36 -15.94 -3.13
C ALA A 272 19.57 -17.47 -3.09
N ARG A 273 19.36 -18.16 -4.21
CA ARG A 273 19.49 -19.63 -4.35
C ARG A 273 20.95 -20.10 -4.31
N ASN A 274 21.60 -19.92 -3.16
CA ASN A 274 23.02 -20.14 -2.98
C ASN A 274 23.31 -21.25 -1.95
N GLY A 275 22.33 -22.13 -1.67
CA GLY A 275 22.45 -23.16 -0.62
C GLY A 275 22.50 -22.61 0.82
N ARG A 276 22.34 -21.29 0.99
CA ARG A 276 22.45 -20.60 2.27
C ARG A 276 21.34 -21.00 3.25
N LEU A 277 20.14 -21.30 2.73
CA LEU A 277 19.02 -21.77 3.55
C LEU A 277 19.35 -23.08 4.25
N GLU A 278 19.90 -24.03 3.50
CA GLU A 278 20.27 -25.35 4.00
C GLU A 278 21.37 -25.23 5.05
N ALA A 279 22.39 -24.41 4.80
CA ALA A 279 23.47 -24.14 5.75
C ALA A 279 22.94 -23.49 7.04
N ASP A 280 22.12 -22.44 6.93
CA ASP A 280 21.56 -21.74 8.08
C ASP A 280 20.54 -22.62 8.85
N LEU A 281 19.80 -23.49 8.16
CA LEU A 281 18.89 -24.45 8.78
C LEU A 281 19.65 -25.56 9.52
N ALA A 282 20.74 -26.08 8.94
CA ALA A 282 21.61 -27.03 9.63
C ALA A 282 22.23 -26.41 10.90
N ALA A 283 22.71 -25.16 10.80
CA ALA A 283 23.22 -24.41 11.94
C ALA A 283 22.15 -24.18 13.02
N LEU A 284 20.91 -23.86 12.62
CA LEU A 284 19.79 -23.73 13.55
C LEU A 284 19.52 -25.05 14.31
N ILE A 285 19.44 -26.17 13.60
CA ILE A 285 19.13 -27.48 14.19
C ILE A 285 20.24 -27.96 15.13
N ALA A 286 21.50 -27.68 14.81
CA ALA A 286 22.65 -28.02 15.65
C ALA A 286 22.55 -27.42 17.07
N THR A 287 21.85 -26.29 17.24
CA THR A 287 21.66 -25.65 18.56
C THR A 287 20.63 -26.34 19.45
N ALA A 288 19.77 -27.20 18.90
CA ALA A 288 18.63 -27.76 19.62
C ALA A 288 19.02 -28.77 20.70
N GLY A 289 20.21 -29.38 20.62
CA GLY A 289 20.67 -30.43 21.53
C GLY A 289 19.83 -31.72 21.49
N ARG A 290 18.83 -31.79 20.60
CA ARG A 290 17.94 -32.94 20.36
C ARG A 290 17.70 -33.10 18.85
N LYS A 291 17.29 -34.30 18.42
CA LYS A 291 16.83 -34.50 17.04
C LYS A 291 15.50 -33.75 16.83
N VAL A 292 15.50 -32.73 15.98
CA VAL A 292 14.30 -32.01 15.55
C VAL A 292 14.03 -32.38 14.09
N PRO A 293 12.91 -33.07 13.78
CA PRO A 293 12.60 -33.46 12.42
C PRO A 293 12.31 -32.24 11.54
N VAL A 294 12.70 -32.32 10.27
CA VAL A 294 12.47 -31.29 9.25
C VAL A 294 11.62 -31.90 8.14
N HIS A 295 10.49 -31.28 7.85
CA HIS A 295 9.59 -31.70 6.79
C HIS A 295 9.56 -30.66 5.67
N PRO A 296 10.10 -30.95 4.48
CA PRO A 296 9.91 -30.09 3.32
C PRO A 296 8.46 -30.21 2.84
N LEU A 297 7.76 -29.10 2.69
CA LEU A 297 6.45 -29.10 2.03
C LEU A 297 6.63 -29.25 0.51
N PRO A 298 5.69 -29.93 -0.17
CA PRO A 298 5.84 -30.25 -1.58
C PRO A 298 5.82 -28.99 -2.44
N SER A 299 6.73 -28.94 -3.43
CA SER A 299 6.94 -27.79 -4.33
C SER A 299 5.69 -27.41 -5.14
N ARG A 300 4.77 -28.35 -5.38
CA ARG A 300 3.46 -28.09 -6.01
C ARG A 300 2.62 -27.02 -5.32
N LEU A 301 2.81 -26.83 -4.00
CA LEU A 301 2.14 -25.74 -3.28
C LEU A 301 2.58 -24.36 -3.78
N ARG A 302 3.79 -24.25 -4.35
CA ARG A 302 4.24 -23.02 -5.00
C ARG A 302 3.39 -22.69 -6.21
N LEU A 303 3.06 -23.68 -7.05
CA LEU A 303 2.18 -23.50 -8.21
C LEU A 303 0.80 -23.04 -7.75
N LEU A 304 0.28 -23.62 -6.66
CA LEU A 304 -0.98 -23.17 -6.06
C LEU A 304 -0.93 -21.70 -5.62
N TYR A 305 0.13 -21.27 -4.92
CA TYR A 305 0.26 -19.87 -4.54
C TYR A 305 0.39 -18.94 -5.75
N VAL A 306 1.11 -19.35 -6.80
CA VAL A 306 1.19 -18.57 -8.04
C VAL A 306 -0.19 -18.47 -8.68
N ALA A 307 -0.92 -19.58 -8.81
CA ALA A 307 -2.27 -19.62 -9.36
C ALA A 307 -3.24 -18.73 -8.57
N ILE A 308 -3.22 -18.79 -7.24
CA ILE A 308 -4.02 -17.90 -6.38
C ILE A 308 -3.64 -16.44 -6.60
N SER A 309 -2.34 -16.12 -6.65
CA SER A 309 -1.88 -14.74 -6.85
C SER A 309 -2.32 -14.21 -8.20
N VAL A 310 -2.18 -15.01 -9.26
CA VAL A 310 -2.65 -14.70 -10.62
C VAL A 310 -4.17 -14.50 -10.62
N ALA A 311 -4.94 -15.38 -9.99
CA ALA A 311 -6.39 -15.25 -9.87
C ALA A 311 -6.79 -13.97 -9.12
N CYS A 312 -6.12 -13.61 -8.03
CA CYS A 312 -6.38 -12.38 -7.29
C CYS A 312 -6.15 -11.10 -8.12
N VAL A 313 -5.31 -11.16 -9.15
CA VAL A 313 -5.09 -10.04 -10.08
C VAL A 313 -6.08 -10.11 -11.26
N LEU A 314 -6.23 -11.28 -11.88
CA LEU A 314 -7.06 -11.46 -13.06
C LEU A 314 -8.54 -11.24 -12.77
N ILE A 315 -9.07 -11.74 -11.65
CA ILE A 315 -10.49 -11.58 -11.31
C ILE A 315 -10.93 -10.10 -11.27
N PRO A 316 -10.28 -9.19 -10.51
CA PRO A 316 -10.68 -7.79 -10.51
C PRO A 316 -10.43 -7.10 -11.87
N VAL A 317 -9.32 -7.39 -12.54
CA VAL A 317 -9.02 -6.82 -13.87
C VAL A 317 -10.08 -7.22 -14.89
N THR A 318 -10.46 -8.50 -14.93
CA THR A 318 -11.49 -9.00 -15.85
C THR A 318 -12.91 -8.54 -15.50
N ALA A 319 -13.20 -8.37 -14.22
CA ALA A 319 -14.50 -7.87 -13.77
C ALA A 319 -14.67 -6.37 -14.06
N GLU A 320 -13.60 -5.59 -13.93
CA GLU A 320 -13.64 -4.14 -14.20
C GLU A 320 -13.42 -3.83 -15.67
N LYS A 321 -12.82 -4.73 -16.46
CA LYS A 321 -12.57 -4.55 -17.90
C LYS A 321 -11.94 -3.18 -18.20
N PRO A 322 -10.77 -2.86 -17.63
CA PRO A 322 -10.15 -1.54 -17.79
C PRO A 322 -9.89 -1.18 -19.26
N TRP A 323 -9.81 -2.18 -20.14
CA TRP A 323 -9.73 -1.99 -21.59
C TRP A 323 -10.98 -1.39 -22.25
N LEU A 324 -12.03 -1.11 -21.48
CA LEU A 324 -13.22 -0.38 -21.91
C LEU A 324 -13.22 1.09 -21.42
N ASP A 325 -12.23 1.51 -20.65
CA ASP A 325 -12.16 2.88 -20.13
C ASP A 325 -11.36 3.81 -21.05
N PRO A 326 -11.66 5.12 -21.08
CA PRO A 326 -11.02 6.08 -21.99
C PRO A 326 -9.50 6.22 -21.83
N TRP A 327 -8.96 5.91 -20.66
CA TRP A 327 -7.51 6.00 -20.39
C TRP A 327 -6.73 4.80 -20.93
N TRP A 328 -7.41 3.76 -21.42
CA TRP A 328 -6.74 2.56 -21.90
C TRP A 328 -6.07 2.79 -23.26
N PRO A 329 -4.83 2.35 -23.50
CA PRO A 329 -4.07 2.73 -24.70
C PRO A 329 -4.70 2.40 -26.06
N SER A 330 -5.61 1.42 -26.12
CA SER A 330 -6.30 1.05 -27.35
C SER A 330 -7.65 1.76 -27.52
N ARG A 331 -8.01 2.69 -26.64
CA ARG A 331 -9.27 3.44 -26.65
C ARG A 331 -8.97 4.88 -27.05
N HIS A 332 -9.46 5.29 -28.22
CA HIS A 332 -9.36 6.66 -28.72
C HIS A 332 -10.66 7.41 -28.42
N GLU A 333 -10.86 7.72 -27.16
CA GLU A 333 -12.08 8.32 -26.64
C GLU A 333 -11.78 9.70 -26.04
N ALA A 334 -12.76 10.60 -26.04
CA ALA A 334 -12.65 11.88 -25.37
C ALA A 334 -12.81 11.68 -23.85
N THR A 335 -11.94 12.34 -23.08
CA THR A 335 -12.00 12.40 -21.61
C THR A 335 -12.64 13.69 -21.09
N ALA A 336 -12.74 14.71 -21.94
CA ALA A 336 -13.32 16.01 -21.63
C ALA A 336 -14.06 16.60 -22.84
N LEU A 337 -15.00 17.51 -22.57
CA LEU A 337 -15.70 18.27 -23.61
C LEU A 337 -15.03 19.64 -23.83
N PRO A 338 -14.98 20.13 -25.08
CA PRO A 338 -14.68 21.53 -25.34
C PRO A 338 -15.84 22.42 -24.90
N ASP A 339 -15.56 23.70 -24.70
CA ASP A 339 -16.58 24.73 -24.46
C ASP A 339 -17.41 24.92 -25.75
N ALA A 340 -18.73 24.71 -25.65
CA ALA A 340 -19.64 24.81 -26.79
C ALA A 340 -19.68 26.20 -27.42
N CYS A 341 -19.61 27.28 -26.62
CA CYS A 341 -19.66 28.64 -27.18
C CYS A 341 -18.36 29.01 -27.88
N MET A 342 -17.23 28.43 -27.47
CA MET A 342 -15.93 28.65 -28.11
C MET A 342 -15.72 27.78 -29.35
N ALA A 343 -16.28 26.56 -29.39
CA ALA A 343 -16.14 25.61 -30.49
C ALA A 343 -17.14 25.86 -31.66
N THR A 344 -17.56 27.10 -31.86
CA THR A 344 -18.63 27.50 -32.79
C THR A 344 -18.11 28.37 -33.93
N ASP A 345 -18.54 28.07 -35.15
CA ASP A 345 -18.37 28.99 -36.29
C ASP A 345 -19.31 30.21 -36.13
N GLN A 346 -18.75 31.34 -35.67
CA GLN A 346 -19.50 32.58 -35.51
C GLN A 346 -20.12 33.10 -36.81
N THR A 347 -19.55 32.76 -37.97
CA THR A 347 -20.08 33.20 -39.26
C THR A 347 -21.37 32.46 -39.60
N ALA A 348 -21.40 31.13 -39.39
CA ALA A 348 -22.61 30.31 -39.54
C ALA A 348 -23.72 30.76 -38.58
N VAL A 349 -23.40 31.03 -37.31
CA VAL A 349 -24.38 31.52 -36.33
C VAL A 349 -24.95 32.88 -36.72
N ARG A 350 -24.13 33.81 -37.21
CA ARG A 350 -24.61 35.14 -37.65
C ARG A 350 -25.56 35.03 -38.84
N ARG A 351 -25.38 34.04 -39.73
CA ARG A 351 -26.29 33.77 -40.85
C ARG A 351 -27.60 33.12 -40.39
N LEU A 352 -27.54 32.21 -39.44
CA LEU A 352 -28.72 31.52 -38.89
C LEU A 352 -29.58 32.44 -38.00
N VAL A 353 -28.94 33.18 -37.09
CA VAL A 353 -29.61 34.01 -36.07
C VAL A 353 -28.89 35.36 -35.91
N PRO A 354 -29.06 36.30 -36.85
CA PRO A 354 -28.38 37.60 -36.79
C PRO A 354 -28.73 38.37 -35.51
N GLY A 355 -27.74 38.99 -34.85
CA GLY A 355 -27.95 39.81 -33.65
C GLY A 355 -28.37 39.03 -32.39
N SER A 356 -28.09 37.72 -32.35
CA SER A 356 -28.26 36.90 -31.15
C SER A 356 -27.10 37.07 -30.18
N THR A 357 -27.35 36.75 -28.91
CA THR A 357 -26.33 36.65 -27.86
C THR A 357 -26.16 35.20 -27.44
N PRO A 358 -24.92 34.71 -27.21
CA PRO A 358 -24.69 33.37 -26.69
C PRO A 358 -25.13 33.28 -25.22
N ASP A 359 -25.69 32.13 -24.87
CA ASP A 359 -26.02 31.70 -23.52
C ASP A 359 -25.37 30.33 -23.27
N HIS A 360 -24.38 30.28 -22.37
CA HIS A 360 -23.59 29.08 -22.07
C HIS A 360 -24.17 28.36 -20.87
N SER A 361 -24.29 27.04 -20.96
CA SER A 361 -24.63 26.20 -19.82
C SER A 361 -23.84 24.89 -19.85
N SER A 362 -23.11 24.62 -18.78
CA SER A 362 -22.34 23.39 -18.58
C SER A 362 -22.86 22.62 -17.37
N SER A 363 -22.95 21.30 -17.47
CA SER A 363 -23.26 20.42 -16.34
C SER A 363 -22.22 19.30 -16.28
N MET A 364 -21.23 19.51 -15.39
CA MET A 364 -20.08 18.64 -15.23
C MET A 364 -20.48 17.21 -14.82
N GLY A 365 -21.55 17.07 -14.01
CA GLY A 365 -22.05 15.76 -13.56
C GLY A 365 -22.82 14.98 -14.62
N SER A 366 -23.35 15.63 -15.65
CA SER A 366 -24.10 14.96 -16.73
C SER A 366 -23.29 14.78 -18.01
N GLY A 367 -22.04 15.24 -18.05
CA GLY A 367 -21.20 15.19 -19.26
C GLY A 367 -21.82 16.00 -20.40
N VAL A 368 -22.37 17.18 -20.11
CA VAL A 368 -23.08 18.02 -21.07
C VAL A 368 -22.53 19.44 -21.07
N ASP A 369 -22.20 19.96 -22.24
CA ASP A 369 -21.84 21.37 -22.46
C ASP A 369 -22.69 21.96 -23.60
N ARG A 370 -23.30 23.13 -23.41
CA ARG A 370 -24.28 23.69 -24.33
C ARG A 370 -24.09 25.19 -24.53
N CYS A 371 -24.27 25.62 -25.76
CA CYS A 371 -24.36 27.02 -26.13
C CYS A 371 -25.63 27.28 -26.93
N ARG A 372 -26.38 28.32 -26.55
CA ARG A 372 -27.60 28.72 -27.24
C ARG A 372 -27.51 30.15 -27.73
N TRP A 373 -27.88 30.38 -28.98
CA TRP A 373 -28.01 31.69 -29.59
C TRP A 373 -29.46 31.99 -29.89
N SER A 374 -30.04 32.94 -29.17
CA SER A 374 -31.41 33.39 -29.39
C SER A 374 -31.50 34.91 -29.34
N ARG A 375 -32.58 35.47 -29.88
CA ARG A 375 -32.86 36.90 -29.74
C ARG A 375 -33.71 37.13 -28.49
N PRO A 376 -33.46 38.21 -27.72
CA PRO A 376 -34.29 38.55 -26.56
C PRO A 376 -35.78 38.66 -26.91
N SER A 377 -36.10 39.17 -28.09
CA SER A 377 -37.47 39.35 -28.58
C SER A 377 -38.14 38.06 -29.09
N ALA A 378 -37.40 36.96 -29.22
CA ALA A 378 -37.91 35.68 -29.71
C ALA A 378 -37.11 34.52 -29.11
N PRO A 379 -37.20 34.26 -27.80
CA PRO A 379 -36.34 33.30 -27.11
C PRO A 379 -36.50 31.86 -27.63
N PHE A 380 -37.69 31.50 -28.15
CA PHE A 380 -37.96 30.19 -28.73
C PHE A 380 -37.41 29.99 -30.15
N ARG A 381 -36.83 31.05 -30.76
CA ARG A 381 -36.18 31.00 -32.07
C ARG A 381 -34.69 31.21 -31.90
N GLY A 382 -33.89 30.32 -32.49
CA GLY A 382 -32.46 30.35 -32.29
C GLY A 382 -31.74 29.14 -32.86
N ALA A 383 -30.44 29.10 -32.59
CA ALA A 383 -29.57 27.96 -32.81
C ALA A 383 -29.06 27.48 -31.44
N GLU A 384 -28.84 26.19 -31.29
CA GLU A 384 -28.27 25.58 -30.09
C GLU A 384 -27.23 24.54 -30.52
N LEU A 385 -26.07 24.56 -29.88
CA LEU A 385 -25.01 23.56 -30.00
C LEU A 385 -24.86 22.88 -28.64
N HIS A 386 -24.86 21.56 -28.64
CA HIS A 386 -24.80 20.74 -27.44
C HIS A 386 -23.80 19.60 -27.65
N TYR A 387 -22.78 19.54 -26.79
CA TYR A 387 -21.93 18.37 -26.63
C TYR A 387 -22.44 17.47 -25.52
N ARG A 388 -22.53 16.19 -25.82
CA ARG A 388 -22.76 15.14 -24.83
C ARG A 388 -21.62 14.14 -24.84
N LEU A 389 -20.92 14.05 -23.71
CA LEU A 389 -19.93 13.02 -23.45
C LEU A 389 -20.65 11.77 -22.97
N VAL A 390 -20.63 10.72 -23.79
CA VAL A 390 -21.16 9.42 -23.39
C VAL A 390 -20.08 8.71 -22.57
N SER A 391 -20.47 8.22 -21.39
CA SER A 391 -19.59 7.45 -20.52
C SER A 391 -19.88 5.96 -20.65
N ARG A 392 -18.85 5.16 -20.35
CA ARG A 392 -18.98 3.71 -20.21
C ARG A 392 -20.05 3.36 -19.16
N ILE A 393 -20.88 2.37 -19.46
CA ILE A 393 -21.83 1.81 -18.50
C ILE A 393 -21.82 0.28 -18.61
N GLY A 394 -21.50 -0.39 -17.51
CA GLY A 394 -21.43 -1.85 -17.46
C GLY A 394 -20.33 -2.41 -18.37
N ASP A 395 -20.76 -3.24 -19.32
CA ASP A 395 -19.89 -4.02 -20.20
C ASP A 395 -19.64 -3.39 -21.58
N ASP A 396 -20.27 -2.25 -21.86
CA ASP A 396 -20.09 -1.51 -23.10
C ASP A 396 -19.14 -0.34 -22.88
N GLY A 397 -18.16 -0.19 -23.77
CA GLY A 397 -17.31 1.00 -23.84
C GLY A 397 -18.11 2.25 -24.17
N ALA A 398 -17.50 3.42 -23.98
CA ALA A 398 -18.17 4.69 -24.18
C ALA A 398 -18.53 4.94 -25.66
N THR A 399 -17.67 4.52 -26.58
CA THR A 399 -17.93 4.62 -28.03
C THR A 399 -19.08 3.72 -28.47
N GLU A 400 -19.11 2.46 -28.02
CA GLU A 400 -20.19 1.53 -28.34
C GLU A 400 -21.53 2.03 -27.79
N ARG A 401 -21.52 2.63 -26.59
CA ARG A 401 -22.68 3.31 -26.02
C ARG A 401 -23.12 4.51 -26.86
N ALA A 402 -22.20 5.33 -27.35
CA ALA A 402 -22.53 6.46 -28.20
C ALA A 402 -23.13 6.02 -29.54
N ILE A 403 -22.66 4.91 -30.12
CA ILE A 403 -23.26 4.28 -31.31
C ILE A 403 -24.70 3.84 -31.00
N GLU A 404 -24.92 3.17 -29.87
CA GLU A 404 -26.26 2.75 -29.46
C GLU A 404 -27.19 3.95 -29.20
N GLU A 405 -26.69 5.04 -28.63
CA GLU A 405 -27.47 6.27 -28.50
C GLU A 405 -27.79 6.90 -29.87
N MET A 406 -26.86 6.92 -30.82
CA MET A 406 -27.11 7.41 -32.18
C MET A 406 -28.22 6.62 -32.90
N ARG A 407 -28.34 5.31 -32.66
CA ARG A 407 -29.44 4.50 -33.21
C ARG A 407 -30.81 5.00 -32.80
N LYS A 408 -30.96 5.61 -31.61
CA LYS A 408 -32.24 6.18 -31.14
C LYS A 408 -32.67 7.39 -31.96
N TYR A 409 -31.72 8.15 -32.52
CA TYR A 409 -32.01 9.31 -33.36
C TYR A 409 -32.32 8.95 -34.82
N ARG A 410 -32.05 7.70 -35.24
CA ARG A 410 -32.29 7.21 -36.60
C ARG A 410 -33.77 6.92 -36.92
N GLY A 411 -34.69 7.13 -35.98
CA GLY A 411 -36.13 6.87 -36.19
C GLY A 411 -36.75 7.64 -37.38
N ASP A 412 -38.03 7.37 -37.66
CA ASP A 412 -38.72 7.81 -38.88
C ASP A 412 -38.52 9.30 -39.20
N GLY A 413 -37.89 9.55 -40.35
CA GLY A 413 -37.66 10.88 -40.93
C GLY A 413 -36.25 11.46 -40.76
N ALA A 414 -35.30 10.75 -40.14
CA ALA A 414 -33.89 11.17 -40.12
C ALA A 414 -33.15 10.73 -41.39
N THR A 415 -32.34 11.63 -41.96
CA THR A 415 -31.51 11.38 -43.15
C THR A 415 -30.03 11.37 -42.74
N SER A 416 -29.24 10.43 -43.26
CA SER A 416 -27.81 10.37 -42.94
C SER A 416 -27.01 11.40 -43.73
N ILE A 417 -26.05 12.06 -43.07
CA ILE A 417 -25.11 13.01 -43.70
C ILE A 417 -23.75 12.32 -43.85
N PRO A 418 -23.31 11.95 -45.06
CA PRO A 418 -22.01 11.32 -45.27
C PRO A 418 -20.87 12.32 -45.05
N GLY A 419 -19.77 11.87 -44.44
CA GLY A 419 -18.54 12.67 -44.29
C GLY A 419 -18.57 13.73 -43.17
N LEU A 420 -19.53 13.65 -42.26
CA LEU A 420 -19.60 14.47 -41.04
C LEU A 420 -19.41 13.59 -39.79
N GLY A 421 -18.22 13.64 -39.19
CA GLY A 421 -17.87 12.76 -38.06
C GLY A 421 -17.82 11.28 -38.44
N ASP A 422 -17.99 10.41 -37.45
CA ASP A 422 -18.10 8.96 -37.65
C ASP A 422 -19.51 8.56 -38.12
N GLU A 423 -20.52 9.30 -37.67
CA GLU A 423 -21.92 9.08 -37.99
C GLU A 423 -22.70 10.39 -37.79
N ALA A 424 -23.51 10.77 -38.78
CA ALA A 424 -24.37 11.94 -38.67
C ALA A 424 -25.76 11.74 -39.27
N LEU A 425 -26.73 12.43 -38.68
CA LEU A 425 -28.16 12.38 -38.99
C LEU A 425 -28.72 13.81 -38.97
N THR A 426 -29.60 14.13 -39.92
CA THR A 426 -30.40 15.36 -39.92
C THR A 426 -31.88 15.04 -39.95
N LYS A 427 -32.68 15.86 -39.30
CA LYS A 427 -34.13 15.82 -39.34
C LYS A 427 -34.66 17.23 -39.46
N SER A 428 -35.38 17.49 -40.54
CA SER A 428 -36.06 18.76 -40.76
C SER A 428 -37.58 18.58 -40.66
N ALA A 429 -38.25 19.49 -39.96
CA ALA A 429 -39.70 19.56 -39.91
C ALA A 429 -40.16 21.01 -40.10
N PRO A 430 -41.03 21.29 -41.08
CA PRO A 430 -41.69 22.60 -41.17
C PRO A 430 -42.67 22.75 -39.99
N LEU A 431 -42.62 23.90 -39.34
CA LEU A 431 -43.57 24.33 -38.31
C LEU A 431 -44.56 25.34 -38.89
N PRO A 432 -45.73 25.54 -38.24
CA PRO A 432 -46.66 26.60 -38.63
C PRO A 432 -45.98 27.96 -38.70
N SER A 433 -46.54 28.90 -39.48
CA SER A 433 -46.04 30.28 -39.64
C SER A 433 -44.71 30.45 -40.40
N GLY A 434 -44.34 29.46 -41.24
CA GLY A 434 -43.13 29.52 -42.07
C GLY A 434 -41.84 29.41 -41.24
N ILE A 435 -41.92 28.76 -40.09
CA ILE A 435 -40.77 28.45 -39.24
C ILE A 435 -40.30 27.06 -39.60
N ASN A 436 -39.00 26.87 -39.71
CA ASN A 436 -38.39 25.56 -39.90
C ASN A 436 -37.70 25.14 -38.61
N HIS A 437 -37.87 23.86 -38.27
CA HIS A 437 -37.16 23.21 -37.20
C HIS A 437 -36.21 22.17 -37.81
N VAL A 438 -34.92 22.32 -37.55
CA VAL A 438 -33.89 21.43 -38.05
C VAL A 438 -33.07 20.93 -36.87
N GLU A 439 -32.85 19.63 -36.83
CA GLU A 439 -32.06 18.94 -35.82
C GLU A 439 -30.98 18.13 -36.53
N LEU A 440 -29.74 18.27 -36.07
CA LEU A 440 -28.59 17.54 -36.58
C LEU A 440 -27.88 16.88 -35.41
N TRP A 441 -27.65 15.58 -35.52
CA TRP A 441 -26.83 14.82 -34.58
C TRP A 441 -25.61 14.30 -35.32
N ALA A 442 -24.42 14.54 -34.79
CA ALA A 442 -23.18 13.99 -35.33
C ALA A 442 -22.34 13.40 -34.19
N ARG A 443 -21.70 12.27 -34.43
CA ARG A 443 -20.89 11.55 -33.45
C ARG A 443 -19.43 11.52 -33.87
N ARG A 444 -18.53 11.70 -32.90
CA ARG A 444 -17.10 11.38 -33.04
C ARG A 444 -16.65 10.63 -31.79
N ALA A 445 -16.23 9.37 -31.96
CA ALA A 445 -15.97 8.43 -30.88
C ALA A 445 -17.16 8.36 -29.89
N ASN A 446 -16.93 8.70 -28.62
CA ASN A 446 -17.90 8.72 -27.52
C ASN A 446 -18.59 10.09 -27.31
N VAL A 447 -18.37 11.08 -28.19
CA VAL A 447 -19.00 12.39 -28.09
C VAL A 447 -20.09 12.53 -29.15
N ILE A 448 -21.27 12.96 -28.72
CA ILE A 448 -22.39 13.31 -29.60
C ILE A 448 -22.54 14.83 -29.60
N VAL A 449 -22.45 15.42 -30.79
CA VAL A 449 -22.73 16.81 -31.10
C VAL A 449 -24.16 16.91 -31.59
N TYR A 450 -24.98 17.68 -30.90
CA TYR A 450 -26.35 17.98 -31.28
C TYR A 450 -26.46 19.46 -31.62
N VAL A 451 -26.86 19.75 -32.84
CA VAL A 451 -27.16 21.10 -33.31
C VAL A 451 -28.64 21.19 -33.57
N LYS A 452 -29.26 22.25 -33.06
CA LYS A 452 -30.69 22.52 -33.24
C LYS A 452 -30.89 23.91 -33.78
N TYR A 453 -31.78 24.06 -34.75
CA TYR A 453 -32.24 25.34 -35.26
C TYR A 453 -33.76 25.42 -35.25
N THR A 454 -34.27 26.59 -34.85
CA THR A 454 -35.68 26.96 -34.97
C THR A 454 -35.77 28.40 -35.46
N GLY A 455 -36.18 28.62 -36.71
CA GLY A 455 -36.20 29.97 -37.28
C GLY A 455 -36.83 30.04 -38.67
N ARG A 456 -36.64 31.15 -39.38
CA ARG A 456 -37.28 31.42 -40.68
C ARG A 456 -36.39 31.14 -41.90
N SER A 457 -35.13 30.76 -41.70
CA SER A 457 -34.25 30.39 -42.81
C SER A 457 -34.83 29.18 -43.55
N SER A 458 -34.72 29.16 -44.88
CA SER A 458 -35.11 28.00 -45.68
C SER A 458 -34.35 26.75 -45.25
N VAL A 459 -35.00 25.57 -45.30
CA VAL A 459 -34.41 24.30 -44.88
C VAL A 459 -33.00 24.05 -45.47
N PRO A 460 -32.74 24.21 -46.78
CA PRO A 460 -31.41 23.93 -47.35
C PRO A 460 -30.29 24.82 -46.78
N VAL A 461 -30.61 26.10 -46.53
CA VAL A 461 -29.66 27.06 -45.92
C VAL A 461 -29.42 26.71 -44.45
N ALA A 462 -30.49 26.37 -43.72
CA ALA A 462 -30.37 25.98 -42.32
C ALA A 462 -29.54 24.69 -42.15
N GLU A 463 -29.78 23.67 -42.99
CA GLU A 463 -29.02 22.42 -42.99
C GLU A 463 -27.55 22.65 -43.31
N THR A 464 -27.23 23.44 -44.34
CA THR A 464 -25.85 23.74 -44.73
C THR A 464 -25.08 24.45 -43.62
N GLU A 465 -25.66 25.48 -43.01
CA GLU A 465 -24.99 26.24 -41.94
C GLU A 465 -24.90 25.43 -40.63
N MET A 466 -25.88 24.57 -40.35
CA MET A 466 -25.81 23.63 -39.23
C MET A 466 -24.75 22.55 -39.45
N GLU A 467 -24.58 22.06 -40.68
CA GLU A 467 -23.50 21.12 -41.02
C GLU A 467 -22.14 21.78 -40.81
N ASN A 468 -21.94 23.02 -41.28
CA ASN A 468 -20.71 23.78 -41.05
C ASN A 468 -20.41 23.96 -39.57
N LEU A 469 -21.44 24.33 -38.79
CA LEU A 469 -21.32 24.48 -37.34
C LEU A 469 -20.97 23.15 -36.67
N ALA A 470 -21.62 22.05 -37.05
CA ALA A 470 -21.33 20.72 -36.53
C ALA A 470 -19.92 20.25 -36.90
N ARG A 471 -19.48 20.49 -38.14
CA ARG A 471 -18.13 20.15 -38.62
C ARG A 471 -17.07 20.86 -37.79
N HIS A 472 -17.22 22.16 -37.61
CA HIS A 472 -16.32 22.96 -36.80
C HIS A 472 -16.31 22.50 -35.32
N ALA A 473 -17.48 22.18 -34.77
CA ALA A 473 -17.60 21.65 -33.42
C ALA A 473 -16.91 20.28 -33.27
N LEU A 474 -17.04 19.38 -34.25
CA LEU A 474 -16.39 18.07 -34.22
C LEU A 474 -14.86 18.18 -34.25
N ASP A 475 -14.31 19.15 -34.97
CA ASP A 475 -12.85 19.38 -35.09
C ASP A 475 -12.20 19.77 -33.75
N HIS A 476 -12.98 20.36 -32.83
CA HIS A 476 -12.50 20.75 -31.50
C HIS A 476 -12.46 19.60 -30.47
N ILE A 477 -13.02 18.43 -30.82
CA ILE A 477 -13.00 17.25 -29.95
C ILE A 477 -11.61 16.63 -29.97
N ARG A 478 -10.99 16.51 -28.79
CA ARG A 478 -9.72 15.83 -28.59
C ARG A 478 -9.96 14.39 -28.14
N LEU A 479 -9.31 13.46 -28.83
CA LEU A 479 -9.27 12.04 -28.47
C LEU A 479 -7.88 11.75 -27.91
N GLU A 480 -7.81 10.95 -26.84
CA GLU A 480 -6.55 10.57 -26.18
C GLU A 480 -6.04 9.19 -26.61
#